data_AF-A0A972V1G7-F1
#
_entry.id   AF-A0A972V1G7-F1
#
_cell.length_a   1.000
_cell.length_b   1.000
_cell.length_c   1.000
_cell.angle_alpha   90.00
_cell.angle_beta   90.00
_cell.angle_gamma   90.00
#
_symmetry.space_group_name_H-M   'P 1'
#
loop_
_entity.id
_entity.type
_entity.pdbx_description
1 polymer ?
#
loop_
_entity_poly.entity_id
_entity_poly.type
_entity_poly.pdbx_seq_one_letter_code
_entity_poly.pdbx_strand_id
1 'polypeptide(L)'
;MIDKIALVASIVLPLWNIPLIIRIIKRRSSGDISLFWAVGVWTCLLAMLPSGMRSDFLVWRVFTIANFSFFSFVAFFAVFFHNKK
;
A
#
# COMPACT_ATOMS: atom_id res chain seq x y z
N MET A 1 -21.09 1.28 -16.50
CA MET A 1 -20.36 2.57 -16.43
C MET A 1 -19.65 2.72 -15.09
N ILE A 2 -20.32 2.39 -13.98
CA ILE A 2 -19.73 2.36 -12.62
C ILE A 2 -18.49 1.46 -12.53
N ASP A 3 -18.49 0.28 -13.17
CA ASP A 3 -17.36 -0.65 -13.08
C ASP A 3 -16.06 -0.09 -13.65
N LYS A 4 -16.13 0.71 -14.72
CA LYS A 4 -14.94 1.35 -15.31
C LYS A 4 -14.36 2.40 -14.37
N ILE A 5 -15.23 3.20 -13.73
CA ILE A 5 -14.82 4.22 -12.75
C ILE A 5 -14.23 3.54 -11.52
N ALA A 6 -14.85 2.46 -11.04
CA ALA A 6 -14.37 1.67 -9.92
C ALA A 6 -13.00 1.02 -10.22
N LEU A 7 -12.78 0.52 -11.45
CA LEU A 7 -11.48 0.01 -11.91
C LEU A 7 -10.41 1.10 -11.92
N VAL A 8 -10.71 2.30 -12.43
CA VAL A 8 -9.75 3.40 -12.42
C VAL A 8 -9.44 3.82 -10.98
N ALA A 9 -10.46 3.96 -10.13
CA ALA A 9 -10.29 4.28 -8.72
C ALA A 9 -9.46 3.21 -7.99
N SER A 10 -9.63 1.93 -8.33
CA SER A 10 -8.89 0.82 -7.74
C SER A 10 -7.38 0.89 -7.97
N ILE A 11 -6.95 1.61 -9.01
CA ILE A 11 -5.54 1.81 -9.35
C ILE A 11 -5.05 3.15 -8.83
N VAL A 12 -5.84 4.21 -8.98
CA VAL A 12 -5.48 5.58 -8.59
C VAL A 12 -5.34 5.74 -7.07
N LEU A 13 -6.18 5.09 -6.28
CA LEU A 13 -6.12 5.16 -4.81
C LEU A 13 -4.78 4.61 -4.27
N PRO A 14 -4.33 3.39 -4.65
CA PRO A 14 -3.00 2.89 -4.29
C PRO A 14 -1.84 3.78 -4.76
N LEU A 15 -1.96 4.43 -5.93
CA LEU A 15 -0.92 5.31 -6.47
C LEU A 15 -0.64 6.52 -5.56
N TRP A 16 -1.59 6.92 -4.73
CA TRP A 16 -1.40 7.98 -3.74
C TRP A 16 -0.37 7.64 -2.65
N ASN A 17 0.05 6.37 -2.54
CA ASN A 17 1.15 5.96 -1.69
C ASN A 17 2.52 6.39 -2.24
N ILE A 18 2.66 6.66 -3.55
CA ILE A 18 3.93 7.05 -4.17
C ILE A 18 4.53 8.33 -3.55
N PRO A 19 3.78 9.45 -3.40
CA PRO A 19 4.30 10.64 -2.71
C PRO A 19 4.84 10.36 -1.30
N LEU A 20 4.19 9.45 -0.57
CA LEU A 20 4.60 9.05 0.78
C LEU A 20 5.96 8.33 0.73
N ILE A 21 6.12 7.37 -0.19
CA ILE A 21 7.39 6.66 -0.44
C ILE A 21 8.50 7.66 -0.80
N ILE A 22 8.23 8.56 -1.74
CA ILE A 22 9.20 9.57 -2.19
C ILE A 22 9.64 10.46 -1.02
N ARG A 23 8.71 10.87 -0.15
CA ARG A 23 9.04 11.67 1.05
C ARG A 23 9.95 10.91 2.01
N ILE A 24 9.67 9.62 2.28
CA ILE A 24 10.51 8.76 3.12
C ILE A 24 11.92 8.63 2.52
N ILE A 25 12.02 8.34 1.22
CA ILE A 25 13.29 8.21 0.50
C ILE A 25 14.07 9.54 0.54
N LYS A 26 13.42 10.67 0.23
CA LYS A 26 14.05 11.99 0.17
C LYS A 26 14.55 12.47 1.54
N ARG A 27 13.79 12.20 2.61
CA ARG A 27 14.20 12.54 3.99
C ARG A 27 15.21 11.55 4.58
N ARG A 28 15.41 10.37 3.96
CA ARG A 28 16.25 9.28 4.49
C ARG A 28 15.91 8.87 5.93
N SER A 29 14.72 9.23 6.40
CA SER A 29 14.27 9.07 7.78
C SER A 29 12.78 8.77 7.76
N SER A 30 12.39 7.71 8.45
CA SER A 30 10.99 7.34 8.67
C SER A 30 10.43 7.93 9.97
N GLY A 31 11.11 8.90 10.59
CA GLY A 31 10.72 9.46 11.90
C GLY A 31 9.32 10.10 11.96
N ASP A 32 8.78 10.54 10.82
CA ASP A 32 7.43 11.13 10.75
C ASP A 32 6.31 10.07 10.74
N ILE A 33 6.62 8.78 10.55
CA ILE A 33 5.63 7.70 10.40
C ILE A 33 5.93 6.60 11.42
N SER A 34 4.91 6.18 12.17
CA SER A 34 5.04 5.05 13.09
C SER A 34 5.30 3.76 12.31
N LEU A 35 6.42 3.12 12.61
CA LEU A 35 6.82 1.86 12.01
C LEU A 35 5.82 0.74 12.33
N PHE A 36 5.30 0.73 13.57
CA PHE A 36 4.23 -0.16 13.99
C PHE A 36 2.95 0.06 13.19
N TRP A 37 2.63 1.31 12.82
CA TRP A 37 1.49 1.60 11.96
C TRP A 37 1.71 1.03 10.55
N ALA A 38 2.88 1.27 9.94
CA ALA A 38 3.16 0.77 8.59
C ALA A 38 3.14 -0.77 8.54
N VAL A 39 3.74 -1.43 9.52
CA VAL A 39 3.75 -2.90 9.63
C VAL A 39 2.36 -3.44 9.94
N GLY A 40 1.59 -2.79 10.82
CA GLY A 40 0.23 -3.19 11.18
C GLY A 40 -0.75 -3.08 10.00
N VAL A 41 -0.66 -1.99 9.23
CA VAL A 41 -1.45 -1.85 8.00
C VAL A 41 -1.02 -2.89 6.97
N TRP A 42 0.28 -3.17 6.85
CA TRP A 42 0.78 -4.19 5.94
C TRP A 42 0.29 -5.61 6.29
N THR A 43 0.32 -6.01 7.57
CA THR A 43 -0.25 -7.30 7.98
C THR A 43 -1.75 -7.39 7.77
N CYS A 44 -2.48 -6.29 7.97
CA CYS A 44 -3.91 -6.23 7.63
C CYS A 44 -4.15 -6.44 6.13
N LEU A 45 -3.37 -5.78 5.27
CA LEU A 45 -3.45 -5.97 3.81
C LEU A 45 -3.07 -7.39 3.40
N LEU A 46 -2.10 -8.00 4.08
CA LEU A 46 -1.72 -9.40 3.84
C LEU A 46 -2.84 -10.37 4.23
N ALA A 47 -3.55 -10.11 5.33
CA ALA A 47 -4.73 -10.88 5.73
C ALA A 47 -5.93 -10.65 4.80
N MET A 48 -6.05 -9.46 4.21
CA MET A 48 -7.08 -9.12 3.23
C MET A 48 -6.83 -9.75 1.84
N LEU A 49 -5.58 -10.08 1.53
CA LEU A 49 -5.13 -10.66 0.26
C LEU A 49 -5.89 -11.94 -0.16
N PRO A 50 -6.07 -12.98 0.70
CA PRO A 50 -6.85 -14.16 0.35
C PRO A 50 -8.33 -13.85 0.09
N SER A 51 -8.90 -12.85 0.78
CA SER A 51 -10.27 -12.37 0.52
C SER A 51 -10.37 -11.68 -0.85
N GLY A 52 -9.38 -10.83 -1.17
CA GLY A 52 -9.27 -10.17 -2.47
C GLY A 52 -9.10 -11.13 -3.64
N MET A 53 -8.35 -12.22 -3.47
CA MET A 53 -8.11 -13.21 -4.51
C MET A 53 -9.31 -14.12 -4.76
N ARG A 54 -10.12 -14.41 -3.73
CA ARG A 54 -11.33 -15.24 -3.85
C ARG A 54 -12.56 -14.49 -4.35
N SER A 55 -12.54 -13.17 -4.45
CA SER A 55 -13.70 -12.40 -4.90
C SER A 55 -13.94 -12.56 -6.41
N ASP A 56 -15.19 -12.73 -6.80
CA ASP A 56 -15.62 -12.74 -8.21
C ASP A 56 -15.48 -11.37 -8.91
N PHE A 57 -15.33 -10.28 -8.14
CA PHE A 57 -15.23 -8.92 -8.66
C PHE A 57 -13.81 -8.54 -9.06
N LEU A 58 -13.60 -8.33 -10.36
CA LEU A 58 -12.30 -7.94 -10.93
C LEU A 58 -11.72 -6.66 -10.31
N VAL A 59 -12.58 -5.67 -10.01
CA VAL A 59 -12.18 -4.40 -9.37
C VAL A 59 -11.54 -4.64 -8.00
N TRP A 60 -12.16 -5.47 -7.17
CA TRP A 60 -11.70 -5.75 -5.81
C TRP A 60 -10.35 -6.48 -5.82
N ARG A 61 -10.19 -7.41 -6.77
CA ARG A 61 -8.94 -8.15 -6.95
C ARG A 61 -7.79 -7.24 -7.38
N VAL A 62 -8.04 -6.35 -8.36
CA VAL A 62 -7.05 -5.36 -8.82
C VAL A 62 -6.71 -4.37 -7.71
N PHE A 63 -7.70 -3.85 -7.00
CA PHE A 63 -7.49 -2.96 -5.85
C PHE A 63 -6.58 -3.61 -4.81
N THR A 64 -6.92 -4.83 -4.38
CA THR A 64 -6.20 -5.50 -3.30
C THR A 64 -4.74 -5.79 -3.69
N ILE A 65 -4.50 -6.24 -4.93
CA ILE A 65 -3.14 -6.52 -5.43
C ILE A 65 -2.32 -5.22 -5.55
N ALA A 66 -2.90 -4.18 -6.16
CA ALA A 66 -2.21 -2.91 -6.33
C ALA A 66 -1.90 -2.26 -4.98
N ASN A 67 -2.88 -2.23 -4.08
CA ASN A 67 -2.73 -1.66 -2.74
C ASN A 67 -1.67 -2.42 -1.93
N PHE A 68 -1.74 -3.75 -1.89
CA PHE A 68 -0.73 -4.57 -1.23
C PHE A 68 0.69 -4.35 -1.79
N SER A 69 0.83 -4.24 -3.12
CA SER A 69 2.13 -3.99 -3.75
C SER A 69 2.70 -2.63 -3.32
N PHE A 70 1.93 -1.54 -3.49
CA PHE A 70 2.37 -0.19 -3.10
C PHE A 70 2.66 -0.08 -1.60
N PHE A 71 1.80 -0.64 -0.74
CA PHE A 71 2.03 -0.60 0.71
C PHE A 71 3.20 -1.47 1.14
N SER A 72 3.49 -2.59 0.44
CA SER A 72 4.70 -3.38 0.70
C SER A 72 5.95 -2.55 0.47
N PHE A 73 5.99 -1.72 -0.58
CA PHE A 73 7.09 -0.76 -0.77
C PHE A 73 7.15 0.26 0.36
N VAL A 74 6.02 0.84 0.77
CA VAL A 74 5.97 1.78 1.91
C VAL A 74 6.55 1.13 3.17
N ALA A 75 6.06 -0.06 3.53
CA ALA A 75 6.50 -0.79 4.72
C ALA A 75 7.99 -1.15 4.63
N PHE A 76 8.45 -1.64 3.48
CA PHE A 76 9.86 -1.96 3.25
C PHE A 76 10.76 -0.73 3.42
N PHE A 77 10.44 0.39 2.77
CA PHE A 77 11.22 1.63 2.92
C PHE A 77 11.14 2.20 4.34
N ALA A 78 9.98 2.12 5.00
CA ALA A 78 9.82 2.58 6.39
C ALA A 78 10.73 1.80 7.36
N VAL A 79 10.82 0.47 7.20
CA VAL A 79 11.72 -0.40 7.96
C VAL A 79 13.18 -0.12 7.61
N PHE A 80 13.51 -0.05 6.32
CA PHE A 80 14.89 0.15 5.85
C PHE A 80 15.50 1.47 6.33
N PHE A 81 14.73 2.56 6.30
CA PHE A 81 15.21 3.88 6.76
C PHE A 81 15.17 4.07 8.27
N HIS A 82 14.47 3.21 9.02
CA HIS A 82 14.50 3.27 10.48
C HIS A 82 15.82 2.80 11.06
N ASN A 83 16.41 1.76 10.47
CA ASN A 83 17.67 1.16 10.91
C ASN A 83 18.93 2.00 10.57
N LYS A 84 18.75 3.15 9.90
CA LYS A 84 19.83 4.11 9.61
C LYS A 84 19.89 5.28 10.60
N LYS A 85 19.12 5.24 11.68
CA LYS A 85 19.27 6.15 12.82
C LYS A 85 20.44 5.74 13.70
#